data_AF-A0A142FHQ1-F1
#
_entry.id   AF-A0A142FHQ1-F1
#
_cell.length_a   1.000
_cell.length_b   1.000
_cell.length_c   1.000
_cell.angle_alpha   90.00
_cell.angle_beta   90.00
_cell.angle_gamma   90.00
#
_symmetry.space_group_name_H-M   'P 1'
#
loop_
_entity.id
_entity.type
_entity.pdbx_description
1 polymer ?
#
loop_
_entity_poly.entity_id
_entity_poly.type
_entity_poly.pdbx_seq_one_letter_code
_entity_poly.pdbx_strand_id
1 'polypeptide(L)'
;RNHPAMHNAVYPVHKRPLVVRTNVDYEFTTITVDQVAAADGNYEVLFLGTDKGTVQKVIVLPRDDLQTEELVLEEVEVFKVPTPITTMKISSKRQQLYVSSAVGLTQLALHRCDMYGEACADCCLARDPYCAWDGKSCSRYSASQKRQYWSDPFRRSRRQDVKYGNPIRQCRGFNSKASKNTLEMVQYGVEGSKS
;
A
#
# COMPACT_ATOMS: atom_id res chain seq x y z
N ARG A 1 22.25 -3.13 42.69
CA ARG A 1 21.57 -2.75 41.43
C ARG A 1 22.54 -3.03 40.27
N ASN A 2 22.98 -4.28 40.08
CA ASN A 2 24.22 -4.57 39.34
C ASN A 2 24.03 -5.38 38.05
N HIS A 3 22.82 -5.85 37.74
CA HIS A 3 22.55 -6.65 36.53
C HIS A 3 21.19 -6.28 35.91
N PRO A 4 21.09 -5.16 35.17
CA PRO A 4 19.83 -4.72 34.55
C PRO A 4 19.48 -5.48 33.27
N ALA A 5 20.41 -6.25 32.70
CA ALA A 5 20.20 -7.01 31.46
C ALA A 5 19.55 -8.37 31.74
N MET A 6 18.59 -8.76 30.90
CA MET A 6 17.93 -10.06 30.95
C MET A 6 18.77 -11.13 30.23
N HIS A 7 18.69 -12.38 30.69
CA HIS A 7 19.39 -13.52 30.07
C HIS A 7 18.80 -13.91 28.70
N ASN A 8 17.48 -13.83 28.54
CA ASN A 8 16.80 -14.30 27.34
C ASN A 8 16.57 -13.17 26.33
N ALA A 9 16.84 -13.44 25.05
CA ALA A 9 16.57 -12.51 23.96
C ALA A 9 15.07 -12.47 23.62
N VAL A 10 14.61 -11.31 23.15
CA VAL A 10 13.29 -11.15 22.52
C VAL A 10 13.44 -11.44 21.03
N TYR A 11 12.65 -12.38 20.53
CA TYR A 11 12.63 -12.73 19.10
C TYR A 11 11.42 -12.11 18.40
N PRO A 12 11.54 -11.71 17.13
CA PRO A 12 10.40 -11.33 16.31
C PRO A 12 9.36 -12.46 16.21
N VAL A 13 8.11 -12.09 15.95
CA VAL A 13 7.08 -13.05 15.54
C VAL A 13 7.58 -13.78 14.29
N HIS A 14 7.40 -15.11 14.24
CA HIS A 14 7.96 -16.00 13.21
C HIS A 14 9.50 -16.08 13.14
N LYS A 15 10.23 -15.52 14.12
CA LYS A 15 11.70 -15.53 14.20
C LYS A 15 12.42 -14.98 12.97
N ARG A 16 11.77 -14.08 12.22
CA ARG A 16 12.35 -13.43 11.04
C ARG A 16 11.84 -11.99 10.89
N PRO A 17 12.59 -11.12 10.21
CA PRO A 17 12.10 -9.79 9.82
C PRO A 17 10.93 -9.90 8.83
N LEU A 18 10.07 -8.88 8.82
CA LEU A 18 8.94 -8.79 7.89
C LEU A 18 9.34 -8.22 6.52
N VAL A 19 10.29 -7.27 6.52
CA VAL A 19 10.78 -6.60 5.32
C VAL A 19 12.30 -6.52 5.37
N VAL A 20 12.98 -6.95 4.31
CA VAL A 20 14.43 -6.84 4.17
C VAL A 20 14.78 -6.25 2.80
N ARG A 21 15.65 -5.23 2.80
CA ARG A 21 16.27 -4.70 1.58
C ARG A 21 17.79 -4.87 1.71
N THR A 22 18.39 -5.52 0.72
CA THR A 22 19.84 -5.73 0.64
C THR A 22 20.35 -5.10 -0.64
N ASN A 23 21.60 -4.64 -0.67
CA ASN A 23 22.22 -4.02 -1.85
C ASN A 23 21.47 -2.79 -2.36
N VAL A 24 20.90 -2.00 -1.44
CA VAL A 24 20.28 -0.70 -1.72
C VAL A 24 21.14 0.40 -1.10
N ASP A 25 21.01 1.63 -1.60
CA ASP A 25 21.78 2.79 -1.15
C ASP A 25 21.06 3.64 -0.09
N TYR A 26 20.00 3.09 0.51
CA TYR A 26 19.19 3.73 1.54
C TYR A 26 19.01 2.85 2.78
N GLU A 27 18.69 3.48 3.90
CA GLU A 27 18.28 2.84 5.15
C GLU A 27 16.84 3.23 5.51
N PHE A 28 16.08 2.30 6.07
CA PHE A 28 14.78 2.63 6.66
C PHE A 28 14.96 3.36 7.99
N THR A 29 14.41 4.57 8.09
CA THR A 29 14.53 5.43 9.28
C THR A 29 13.27 5.44 10.14
N THR A 30 12.11 5.22 9.52
CA THR A 30 10.82 5.39 10.19
C THR A 30 9.80 4.36 9.67
N ILE A 31 8.88 3.96 10.54
CA ILE A 31 7.78 3.05 10.22
C ILE A 31 6.48 3.56 10.83
N THR A 32 5.39 3.46 10.08
CA THR A 32 4.02 3.57 10.59
C THR A 32 3.13 2.56 9.87
N VAL A 33 2.10 2.06 10.55
CA VAL A 33 1.29 0.93 10.06
C VAL A 33 -0.19 1.30 10.15
N ASP A 34 -0.94 1.09 9.07
CA ASP A 34 -2.41 1.14 9.10
C ASP A 34 -3.01 -0.27 9.02
N GLN A 35 -4.15 -0.45 9.67
CA GLN A 35 -4.93 -1.69 9.62
C GLN A 35 -6.11 -1.48 8.66
N VAL A 36 -6.06 -2.12 7.51
CA VAL A 36 -6.98 -1.86 6.40
C VAL A 36 -7.87 -3.06 6.15
N ALA A 37 -9.18 -2.87 6.25
CA ALA A 37 -10.14 -3.87 5.82
C ALA A 37 -10.22 -3.89 4.28
N ALA A 38 -10.15 -5.08 3.70
CA ALA A 38 -10.30 -5.39 2.29
C ALA A 38 -11.44 -6.41 2.09
N ALA A 39 -11.67 -6.85 0.85
CA ALA A 39 -12.70 -7.83 0.53
C ALA A 39 -12.36 -9.26 1.03
N ASP A 40 -11.08 -9.60 1.04
CA ASP A 40 -10.53 -10.92 1.36
C ASP A 40 -9.88 -11.00 2.76
N GLY A 41 -9.85 -9.91 3.51
CA GLY A 41 -9.35 -9.90 4.89
C GLY A 41 -8.97 -8.52 5.41
N ASN A 42 -8.28 -8.49 6.54
CA ASN A 42 -7.63 -7.29 7.06
C ASN A 42 -6.14 -7.38 6.76
N TYR A 43 -5.54 -6.25 6.42
CA TYR A 43 -4.13 -6.16 6.03
C TYR A 43 -3.43 -5.09 6.86
N GLU A 44 -2.21 -5.41 7.27
CA GLU A 44 -1.27 -4.43 7.82
C GLU A 44 -0.54 -3.78 6.65
N VAL A 45 -0.77 -2.48 6.45
CA VAL A 45 -0.08 -1.70 5.43
C VAL A 45 1.02 -0.90 6.09
N LEU A 46 2.26 -1.26 5.80
CA LEU A 46 3.45 -0.63 6.31
C LEU A 46 3.81 0.56 5.42
N PHE A 47 4.04 1.72 6.02
CA PHE A 47 4.69 2.85 5.39
C PHE A 47 6.10 2.97 5.99
N LEU A 48 7.12 2.86 5.13
CA LEU A 48 8.53 2.83 5.51
C LEU A 48 9.23 4.06 4.92
N GLY A 49 9.73 4.95 5.77
CA GLY A 49 10.47 6.14 5.36
C GLY A 49 11.96 5.84 5.28
N THR A 50 12.67 6.49 4.34
CA THR A 50 14.10 6.28 4.11
C THR A 50 14.95 7.51 4.46
N ASP A 51 16.25 7.29 4.63
CA ASP A 51 17.27 8.35 4.74
C ASP A 51 17.49 9.11 3.41
N LYS A 52 17.00 8.58 2.28
CA LYS A 52 16.98 9.25 0.98
C LYS A 52 15.73 10.10 0.73
N GLY A 53 14.77 10.11 1.66
CA GLY A 53 13.57 10.94 1.52
C GLY A 53 12.45 10.31 0.70
N THR A 54 12.45 8.98 0.57
CA THR A 54 11.35 8.21 -0.01
C THR A 54 10.47 7.59 1.06
N VAL A 55 9.21 7.31 0.71
CA VAL A 55 8.30 6.49 1.51
C VAL A 55 7.84 5.31 0.66
N GLN A 56 8.09 4.09 1.15
CA GLN A 56 7.60 2.85 0.55
C GLN A 56 6.32 2.39 1.26
N LYS A 57 5.29 2.07 0.48
CA LYS A 57 4.06 1.41 0.94
C LYS A 57 4.19 -0.08 0.68
N VAL A 58 4.18 -0.89 1.73
CA VAL A 58 4.46 -2.33 1.68
C VAL A 58 3.37 -3.11 2.40
N ILE A 59 2.98 -4.25 1.84
CA ILE A 59 2.19 -5.27 2.55
C ILE A 59 2.97 -6.57 2.61
N VAL A 60 2.72 -7.36 3.65
CA VAL A 60 3.33 -8.67 3.84
C VAL A 60 2.23 -9.72 3.82
N LEU A 61 2.30 -10.63 2.85
CA LEU A 61 1.29 -11.65 2.60
C LEU A 61 1.81 -13.03 3.01
N PRO A 62 1.00 -13.87 3.67
CA PRO A 62 1.39 -15.24 3.96
C PRO A 62 1.47 -16.08 2.67
N ARG A 63 2.50 -16.92 2.56
CA ARG A 63 2.65 -17.96 1.53
C ARG A 63 2.44 -19.36 2.11
N ASP A 64 2.19 -20.31 1.20
CA ASP A 64 1.85 -21.71 1.51
C ASP A 64 3.10 -22.53 1.93
N ASP A 65 3.76 -22.17 3.03
CA ASP A 65 4.97 -22.83 3.57
C ASP A 65 5.55 -22.09 4.79
N LEU A 66 4.72 -21.34 5.52
CA LEU A 66 5.16 -20.38 6.53
C LEU A 66 6.09 -19.29 5.98
N GLN A 67 6.29 -19.13 4.66
CA GLN A 67 6.99 -17.98 4.10
C GLN A 67 6.06 -16.75 4.02
N THR A 68 6.68 -15.59 3.84
CA THR A 68 5.97 -14.34 3.62
C THR A 68 6.43 -13.75 2.29
N GLU A 69 5.47 -13.19 1.55
CA GLU A 69 5.72 -12.37 0.38
C GLU A 69 5.66 -10.91 0.79
N GLU A 70 6.74 -10.19 0.53
CA GLU A 70 6.75 -8.74 0.64
C GLU A 70 6.31 -8.15 -0.70
N LEU A 71 5.30 -7.29 -0.69
CA LEU A 71 4.84 -6.59 -1.88
C LEU A 71 4.95 -5.08 -1.66
N VAL A 72 5.81 -4.45 -2.44
CA VAL A 72 5.87 -2.98 -2.53
C VAL A 72 4.74 -2.54 -3.45
N LEU A 73 3.78 -1.82 -2.89
CA LEU A 73 2.63 -1.28 -3.62
C LEU A 73 2.96 0.05 -4.28
N GLU A 74 3.84 0.82 -3.65
CA GLU A 74 4.20 2.17 -4.08
C GLU A 74 5.51 2.62 -3.43
N GLU A 75 6.28 3.44 -4.14
CA GLU A 75 7.38 4.23 -3.58
C GLU A 75 7.24 5.68 -4.03
N VAL A 76 7.36 6.62 -3.09
CA VAL A 76 7.17 8.06 -3.35
C VAL A 76 8.35 8.87 -2.84
N GLU A 77 8.95 9.67 -3.73
CA GLU A 77 9.83 10.78 -3.33
C GLU A 77 9.00 11.89 -2.68
N VAL A 78 9.29 12.18 -1.41
CA VAL A 78 8.41 13.05 -0.61
C VAL A 78 8.67 14.53 -0.86
N PHE A 79 9.93 14.89 -1.08
CA PHE A 79 10.37 16.27 -1.28
C PHE A 79 11.24 16.36 -2.54
N LYS A 80 11.20 17.51 -3.21
CA LYS A 80 12.01 17.77 -4.42
C LYS A 80 13.53 17.62 -4.18
N VAL A 81 13.99 17.97 -2.98
CA VAL A 81 15.36 17.75 -2.55
C VAL A 81 15.37 16.51 -1.66
N PRO A 82 16.02 15.41 -2.07
CA PRO A 82 16.15 14.20 -1.26
C PRO A 82 16.65 14.54 0.15
N THR A 83 15.81 14.31 1.15
CA THR A 83 16.07 14.66 2.56
C THR A 83 15.54 13.54 3.46
N PRO A 84 16.33 13.05 4.43
CA PRO A 84 15.92 11.97 5.32
C PRO A 84 14.53 12.19 5.93
N ILE A 85 13.69 11.15 5.90
CA ILE A 85 12.41 11.17 6.61
C ILE A 85 12.67 11.02 8.11
N THR A 86 12.15 11.96 8.90
CA THR A 86 12.36 12.02 10.35
C THR A 86 11.15 11.58 11.15
N THR A 87 9.93 11.77 10.64
CA THR A 87 8.70 11.32 11.32
C THR A 87 7.59 11.05 10.32
N MET A 88 6.77 10.06 10.63
CA MET A 88 5.55 9.73 9.90
C MET A 88 4.37 9.53 10.85
N LYS A 89 3.19 10.03 10.50
CA LYS A 89 1.94 9.80 11.24
C LYS A 89 0.74 9.62 10.32
N ILE A 90 -0.01 8.54 10.54
CA ILE A 90 -1.24 8.26 9.81
C ILE A 90 -2.42 9.00 10.46
N SER A 91 -3.30 9.55 9.61
CA SER A 91 -4.66 9.94 9.98
C SER A 91 -5.66 9.11 9.18
N SER A 92 -6.10 7.97 9.72
CA SER A 92 -7.07 7.10 9.06
C SER A 92 -8.42 7.81 8.86
N LYS A 93 -8.77 8.81 9.67
CA LYS A 93 -9.98 9.62 9.43
C LYS A 93 -9.86 10.50 8.19
N ARG A 94 -8.69 11.11 7.97
CA ARG A 94 -8.43 12.01 6.82
C ARG A 94 -7.93 11.26 5.59
N GLN A 95 -7.56 10.00 5.75
CA GLN A 95 -6.92 9.18 4.72
C GLN A 95 -5.61 9.81 4.22
N GLN A 96 -4.82 10.32 5.16
CA GLN A 96 -3.53 10.98 4.90
C GLN A 96 -2.42 10.39 5.77
N LEU A 97 -1.21 10.35 5.21
CA LEU A 97 0.05 10.14 5.90
C LEU A 97 0.78 11.49 5.97
N TYR A 98 1.02 11.98 7.18
CA TYR A 98 1.84 13.16 7.42
C TYR A 98 3.31 12.75 7.51
N VAL A 99 4.16 13.37 6.70
CA VAL A 99 5.59 13.04 6.60
C VAL A 99 6.42 14.29 6.82
N SER A 100 7.39 14.23 7.73
CA SER A 100 8.31 15.33 7.99
C SER A 100 9.77 14.97 7.72
N SER A 101 10.53 16.00 7.39
CA SER A 101 11.99 15.99 7.28
C SER A 101 12.56 17.30 7.82
N ALA A 102 13.87 17.51 7.69
CA ALA A 102 14.50 18.79 8.04
C ALA A 102 14.02 19.97 7.16
N VAL A 103 13.50 19.70 5.96
CA VAL A 103 13.05 20.75 5.02
C VAL A 103 11.58 21.11 5.18
N GLY A 104 10.77 20.30 5.87
CA GLY A 104 9.37 20.62 6.11
C GLY A 104 8.47 19.44 6.46
N LEU A 105 7.16 19.69 6.39
CA LEU A 105 6.08 18.73 6.61
C LEU A 105 5.17 18.72 5.38
N THR A 106 4.84 17.54 4.89
CA THR A 106 3.85 17.36 3.82
C THR A 106 2.86 16.24 4.16
N GLN A 107 1.85 16.08 3.32
CA GLN A 107 0.83 15.02 3.43
C GLN A 107 0.77 14.21 2.14
N LEU A 108 0.69 12.88 2.29
CA LEU A 108 0.50 11.93 1.21
C LEU A 108 -0.84 11.22 1.40
N ALA A 109 -1.61 11.06 0.32
CA ALA A 109 -2.81 10.24 0.39
C ALA A 109 -2.42 8.78 0.71
N LEU A 110 -3.20 8.09 1.55
CA LEU A 110 -2.93 6.67 1.86
C LEU A 110 -3.16 5.74 0.64
N HIS A 111 -3.88 6.23 -0.37
CA HIS A 111 -4.18 5.53 -1.60
C HIS A 111 -4.34 6.51 -2.76
N ARG A 112 -4.02 6.02 -3.97
CA ARG A 112 -4.17 6.72 -5.25
C ARG A 112 -4.84 5.79 -6.26
N CYS A 113 -6.00 5.24 -5.88
CA CYS A 113 -6.65 4.16 -6.61
C CYS A 113 -6.96 4.50 -8.06
N ASP A 114 -7.29 5.76 -8.33
CA ASP A 114 -7.53 6.33 -9.65
C ASP A 114 -6.32 6.21 -10.59
N MET A 115 -5.10 6.11 -10.04
CA MET A 115 -3.87 5.96 -10.81
C MET A 115 -3.68 4.55 -11.37
N TYR A 116 -4.38 3.55 -10.82
CA TYR A 116 -4.38 2.19 -11.36
C TYR A 116 -5.24 2.05 -12.62
N GLY A 117 -5.91 3.12 -13.08
CA GLY A 117 -6.60 3.14 -14.36
C GLY A 117 -8.06 2.67 -14.34
N GLU A 118 -8.62 2.57 -15.55
CA GLU A 118 -10.04 2.30 -15.79
C GLU A 118 -10.31 0.85 -16.21
N ALA A 119 -9.32 -0.05 -16.19
CA ALA A 119 -9.56 -1.46 -16.42
C ALA A 119 -9.67 -2.23 -15.09
N CYS A 120 -10.62 -3.18 -15.03
CA CYS A 120 -10.76 -4.07 -13.89
C CYS A 120 -9.46 -4.83 -13.59
N ALA A 121 -8.74 -5.23 -14.64
CA ALA A 121 -7.52 -6.01 -14.50
C ALA A 121 -6.41 -5.21 -13.81
N ASP A 122 -6.20 -3.96 -14.21
CA ASP A 122 -5.19 -3.08 -13.63
C ASP A 122 -5.46 -2.84 -12.14
N CYS A 123 -6.72 -2.58 -11.77
CA CYS A 123 -7.12 -2.45 -10.38
C CYS A 123 -6.93 -3.74 -9.56
N CYS A 124 -7.19 -4.90 -10.17
CA CYS A 124 -7.01 -6.19 -9.50
C CYS A 124 -5.53 -6.54 -9.30
N LEU A 125 -4.68 -6.20 -10.26
CA LEU A 125 -3.23 -6.45 -10.21
C LEU A 125 -2.51 -5.52 -9.24
N ALA A 126 -3.06 -4.34 -8.97
CA ALA A 126 -2.52 -3.39 -8.01
C ALA A 126 -2.41 -3.95 -6.59
N ARG A 127 -3.28 -4.90 -6.20
CA ARG A 127 -3.30 -5.58 -4.89
C ARG A 127 -3.30 -4.62 -3.67
N ASP A 128 -3.62 -3.35 -3.86
CA ASP A 128 -3.67 -2.37 -2.79
C ASP A 128 -4.94 -2.58 -1.93
N PRO A 129 -4.82 -2.88 -0.62
CA PRO A 129 -5.98 -3.08 0.26
C PRO A 129 -6.95 -1.89 0.30
N TYR A 130 -6.47 -0.69 0.01
CA TYR A 130 -7.32 0.49 -0.06
C TYR A 130 -8.13 0.60 -1.36
N CYS A 131 -7.86 -0.20 -2.38
CA CYS A 131 -8.40 -0.03 -3.73
C CYS A 131 -9.15 -1.26 -4.23
N ALA A 132 -10.28 -1.03 -4.88
CA ALA A 132 -11.12 -2.08 -5.46
C ALA A 132 -11.81 -1.58 -6.73
N TRP A 133 -12.07 -2.48 -7.66
CA TRP A 133 -12.84 -2.18 -8.85
C TRP A 133 -14.32 -2.05 -8.49
N ASP A 134 -14.93 -0.91 -8.81
CA ASP A 134 -16.32 -0.62 -8.44
C ASP A 134 -17.37 -0.92 -9.53
N GLY A 135 -16.93 -1.39 -10.69
CA GLY A 135 -17.78 -1.60 -11.86
C GLY A 135 -17.44 -0.66 -13.01
N LYS A 136 -16.81 0.48 -12.73
CA LYS A 136 -16.46 1.51 -13.72
C LYS A 136 -14.99 1.92 -13.68
N SER A 137 -14.41 2.08 -12.49
CA SER A 137 -13.00 2.45 -12.35
C SER A 137 -12.41 1.83 -11.08
N CYS A 138 -11.09 1.94 -10.93
CA CYS A 138 -10.46 1.61 -9.66
C CYS A 138 -10.72 2.73 -8.65
N SER A 139 -11.35 2.38 -7.52
CA SER A 139 -11.73 3.37 -6.52
C SER A 139 -11.51 2.85 -5.10
N ARG A 140 -11.52 3.78 -4.13
CA ARG A 140 -11.27 3.44 -2.73
C ARG A 140 -12.27 2.39 -2.22
N TYR A 141 -11.76 1.30 -1.67
CA TYR A 141 -12.55 0.25 -1.01
C TYR A 141 -13.30 0.83 0.21
N SER A 142 -14.58 0.46 0.33
CA SER A 142 -15.43 0.86 1.43
C SER A 142 -16.39 -0.27 1.78
N ALA A 143 -16.19 -0.88 2.96
CA ALA A 143 -17.03 -1.97 3.45
C ALA A 143 -18.49 -1.54 3.71
N SER A 144 -18.73 -0.25 3.99
CA SER A 144 -20.03 0.31 4.38
C SER A 144 -21.06 0.41 3.24
N GLN A 145 -20.68 0.21 1.98
CA GLN A 145 -21.62 0.26 0.86
C GLN A 145 -22.53 -0.98 0.72
N LYS A 146 -22.41 -1.98 1.62
CA LYS A 146 -23.38 -3.10 1.73
C LYS A 146 -24.85 -2.65 1.86
N ARG A 147 -25.13 -1.41 2.32
CA ARG A 147 -26.52 -0.91 2.48
C ARG A 147 -27.15 -0.33 1.19
N GLN A 148 -26.36 0.05 0.19
CA GLN A 148 -26.86 0.51 -1.13
C GLN A 148 -27.07 -0.65 -2.13
N TYR A 149 -26.99 -1.89 -1.64
CA TYR A 149 -27.07 -3.13 -2.40
C TYR A 149 -28.35 -3.29 -3.25
N TRP A 150 -29.41 -2.58 -2.90
CA TRP A 150 -30.72 -2.66 -3.58
C TRP A 150 -30.94 -1.60 -4.67
N SER A 151 -30.09 -0.57 -4.77
CA SER A 151 -30.32 0.58 -5.66
C SER A 151 -29.49 0.59 -6.96
N ASP A 152 -28.44 -0.22 -7.08
CA ASP A 152 -27.58 -0.25 -8.27
C ASP A 152 -27.10 -1.68 -8.62
N PRO A 153 -27.57 -2.28 -9.73
CA PRO A 153 -27.13 -3.60 -10.19
C PRO A 153 -25.64 -3.71 -10.53
N PHE A 154 -24.98 -2.60 -10.89
CA PHE A 154 -23.55 -2.59 -11.23
C PHE A 154 -22.64 -2.66 -10.00
N ARG A 155 -23.13 -2.27 -8.82
CA ARG A 155 -22.42 -2.36 -7.52
C ARG A 155 -22.40 -3.76 -6.90
N ARG A 156 -22.97 -4.77 -7.58
CA ARG A 156 -23.21 -6.11 -7.01
C ARG A 156 -21.96 -6.97 -6.80
N SER A 157 -20.77 -6.55 -7.24
CA SER A 157 -19.51 -7.05 -6.65
C SER A 157 -18.40 -6.05 -6.86
N ARG A 158 -18.05 -5.25 -5.84
CA ARG A 158 -16.70 -4.69 -5.82
C ARG A 158 -15.72 -5.86 -5.90
N ARG A 159 -14.75 -5.75 -6.80
CA ARG A 159 -13.76 -6.81 -7.03
C ARG A 159 -12.43 -6.35 -6.48
N GLN A 160 -11.88 -7.18 -5.61
CA GLN A 160 -10.58 -6.99 -5.00
C GLN A 160 -10.05 -8.38 -4.65
N ASP A 161 -8.78 -8.58 -4.91
CA ASP A 161 -8.04 -9.81 -4.60
C ASP A 161 -6.64 -9.39 -4.19
N VAL A 162 -6.50 -8.94 -2.95
CA VAL A 162 -5.21 -8.45 -2.42
C VAL A 162 -4.24 -9.62 -2.34
N LYS A 163 -4.71 -10.77 -1.86
CA LYS A 163 -3.86 -11.93 -1.62
C LYS A 163 -3.24 -12.47 -2.91
N TYR A 164 -4.01 -12.61 -3.99
CA TYR A 164 -3.53 -13.29 -5.21
C TYR A 164 -3.46 -12.39 -6.44
N GLY A 165 -4.15 -11.25 -6.47
CA GLY A 165 -4.17 -10.35 -7.62
C GLY A 165 -4.65 -11.04 -8.90
N ASN A 166 -5.71 -11.86 -8.86
CA ASN A 166 -6.10 -12.70 -9.99
C ASN A 166 -7.21 -12.07 -10.87
N PRO A 167 -6.86 -11.36 -11.97
CA PRO A 167 -7.84 -10.73 -12.84
C PRO A 167 -8.71 -11.75 -13.60
N ILE A 168 -8.29 -13.00 -13.80
CA ILE A 168 -9.10 -14.03 -14.49
C ILE A 168 -10.33 -14.38 -13.65
N ARG A 169 -10.18 -14.46 -12.33
CA ARG A 169 -11.30 -14.76 -11.42
C ARG A 169 -12.15 -13.54 -11.12
N GLN A 170 -11.52 -12.36 -11.05
CA GLN A 170 -12.20 -11.14 -10.65
C GLN A 170 -12.86 -10.40 -11.82
N CYS A 171 -12.24 -10.38 -13.00
CA CYS A 171 -12.65 -9.53 -14.12
C CYS A 171 -13.30 -10.33 -15.25
N ARG A 172 -14.57 -10.02 -15.52
CA ARG A 172 -15.32 -10.65 -16.62
C ARG A 172 -14.65 -10.34 -17.96
N GLY A 173 -14.39 -11.37 -18.76
CA GLY A 173 -13.85 -11.23 -20.11
C GLY A 173 -12.37 -10.87 -20.19
N PHE A 174 -11.62 -10.93 -19.07
CA PHE A 174 -10.18 -10.68 -19.10
C PHE A 174 -9.43 -11.75 -19.89
N ASN A 175 -8.60 -11.33 -20.85
CA ASN A 175 -7.76 -12.20 -21.67
C ASN A 175 -6.27 -11.88 -21.45
N SER A 176 -5.56 -12.80 -20.80
CA SER A 176 -4.15 -12.64 -20.43
C SER A 176 -3.19 -12.50 -21.62
N LYS A 177 -3.58 -12.92 -22.83
CA LYS A 177 -2.74 -12.82 -24.04
C LYS A 177 -2.65 -11.39 -24.59
N ALA A 178 -3.61 -10.52 -24.30
CA ALA A 178 -3.64 -9.15 -24.81
C ALA A 178 -2.89 -8.13 -23.92
N SER A 179 -2.68 -8.44 -22.64
CA SER A 179 -2.16 -7.50 -21.63
C SER A 179 -0.63 -7.51 -21.46
N LYS A 180 0.13 -8.29 -22.25
CA LYS A 180 1.59 -8.43 -22.09
C LYS A 180 2.41 -7.19 -22.50
N ASN A 181 1.76 -6.07 -22.83
CA ASN A 181 2.40 -4.88 -23.42
C ASN A 181 2.40 -3.64 -22.49
N THR A 182 2.08 -3.75 -21.21
CA THR A 182 2.01 -2.59 -20.30
C THR A 182 3.40 -2.13 -19.86
N LEU A 183 3.65 -0.81 -19.92
CA LEU A 183 4.90 -0.15 -19.53
C LEU A 183 4.80 0.43 -18.11
N GLU A 184 5.86 0.31 -17.31
CA GLU A 184 6.01 1.04 -16.04
C GLU A 184 6.02 2.56 -16.31
N MET A 185 5.20 3.33 -15.58
CA MET A 185 5.16 4.78 -15.70
C MET A 185 5.67 5.44 -14.42
N VAL A 186 6.73 6.24 -14.55
CA VAL A 186 7.20 7.15 -13.49
C VAL A 186 6.34 8.42 -13.53
N GLN A 187 5.67 8.75 -12.43
CA GLN A 187 4.85 9.96 -12.34
C GLN A 187 5.37 10.87 -11.23
N TYR A 188 5.68 12.12 -11.59
CA TYR A 188 6.10 13.15 -10.67
C TYR A 188 4.87 13.85 -10.10
N GLY A 189 4.72 13.86 -8.77
CA GLY A 189 3.72 14.68 -8.09
C GLY A 189 4.06 16.16 -8.25
N VAL A 190 3.25 16.91 -9.00
CA VAL A 190 3.44 18.36 -9.14
C VAL A 190 2.82 19.05 -7.93
N GLU A 191 3.65 19.81 -7.20
CA GLU A 191 3.22 20.63 -6.08
C GLU A 191 2.36 21.80 -6.60
N GLY A 192 1.08 21.80 -6.23
CA GLY A 192 0.09 22.78 -6.66
C GLY A 192 -0.87 23.14 -5.54
N SER A 193 -0.35 23.52 -4.38
CA SER A 193 -1.14 24.18 -3.34
C SER A 193 -1.46 25.61 -3.77
N LYS A 194 -2.71 25.92 -4.14
CA LYS A 194 -3.31 27.25 -3.87
C LYS A 194 -4.83 27.14 -3.63
N SER A 195 -5.19 27.53 -2.40
CA SER A 195 -6.45 28.06 -1.85
C SER A 195 -7.70 27.17 -1.85
#